data_AF-A0A2M7VNF9-F1
#
_entry.id   AF-A0A2M7VNF9-F1
#
_cell.length_a   1.000
_cell.length_b   1.000
_cell.length_c   1.000
_cell.angle_alpha   90.00
_cell.angle_beta   90.00
_cell.angle_gamma   90.00
#
_symmetry.space_group_name_H-M   'P 1'
#
loop_
_entity.id
_entity.type
_entity.pdbx_description
1 polymer ?
#
loop_
_entity_poly.entity_id
_entity_poly.type
_entity_poly.pdbx_seq_one_letter_code
_entity_poly.pdbx_strand_id
1 'polypeptide(L)'
;MRILITIIGLLLYVTAFSQTEKDCVFNNDYKGLTTEWLTKLGKTDFHWNADSNQAEIYSKQDTIFVSKGGCVHFGISVELRLSEDPHTINDSEYWLNKALTLATDFDFKYYKKMIQENSVNRVENKKNIVWFEIEDDNLADNLYYNGIEINLEMKTKVIRLSQYYN
;
A
#
# COMPACT_ATOMS: atom_id res chain seq x y z
N MET A 1 -43.02 -45.82 42.84
CA MET A 1 -43.05 -44.85 41.72
C MET A 1 -42.51 -43.52 42.21
N ARG A 2 -41.23 -43.24 41.94
CA ARG A 2 -40.59 -41.91 41.95
C ARG A 2 -39.39 -42.01 41.02
N ILE A 3 -39.40 -41.17 39.99
CA ILE A 3 -38.39 -41.03 38.95
C ILE A 3 -37.45 -39.89 39.39
N LEU A 4 -36.28 -39.84 38.74
CA LEU A 4 -35.37 -38.70 38.51
C LEU A 4 -34.08 -38.75 39.34
N ILE A 5 -32.90 -38.40 38.83
CA ILE A 5 -32.38 -38.10 37.47
C ILE A 5 -30.87 -38.32 37.58
N THR A 6 -30.28 -38.98 36.59
CA THR A 6 -28.83 -39.06 36.40
C THR A 6 -28.34 -37.71 35.87
N ILE A 7 -27.56 -36.96 36.65
CA ILE A 7 -26.87 -35.76 36.16
C ILE A 7 -25.51 -36.22 35.63
N ILE A 8 -25.42 -36.38 34.31
CA ILE A 8 -24.16 -36.54 33.58
C ILE A 8 -23.48 -35.16 33.58
N GLY A 9 -22.41 -35.02 34.35
CA GLY A 9 -21.55 -33.84 34.32
C GLY A 9 -20.80 -33.77 32.99
N LEU A 10 -21.31 -32.97 32.06
CA LEU A 10 -20.61 -32.61 30.83
C LEU A 10 -19.55 -31.57 31.19
N LEU A 11 -18.28 -32.00 31.30
CA LEU A 11 -17.14 -31.08 31.36
C LEU A 11 -17.01 -30.42 29.98
N LEU A 12 -17.56 -29.22 29.82
CA LEU A 12 -17.28 -28.37 28.69
C LEU A 12 -15.91 -27.71 28.89
N TYR A 13 -14.90 -28.26 28.24
CA TYR A 13 -13.63 -27.56 28.04
C TYR A 13 -13.90 -26.36 27.13
N VAL A 14 -14.04 -25.18 27.73
CA VAL A 14 -13.99 -23.92 27.01
C VAL A 14 -12.51 -23.68 26.72
N THR A 15 -12.03 -24.12 25.56
CA THR A 15 -10.77 -23.61 25.02
C THR A 15 -11.06 -22.17 24.61
N ALA A 16 -10.75 -21.22 25.50
CA ALA A 16 -10.59 -19.84 25.13
C ALA A 16 -9.47 -19.79 24.09
N PHE A 17 -9.84 -19.71 22.81
CA PHE A 17 -8.93 -19.23 21.77
C PHE A 17 -8.65 -17.77 22.12
N SER A 18 -7.61 -17.56 22.95
CA SER A 18 -6.90 -16.29 23.03
C SER A 18 -6.31 -16.06 21.64
N GLN A 19 -7.10 -15.47 20.75
CA GLN A 19 -6.59 -14.80 19.58
C GLN A 19 -5.64 -13.73 20.15
N THR A 20 -4.35 -14.00 20.07
CA THR A 20 -3.33 -13.03 20.44
C THR A 20 -3.61 -11.79 19.59
N GLU A 21 -4.22 -10.77 20.19
CA GLU A 21 -4.21 -9.43 19.64
C GLU A 21 -2.73 -9.14 19.39
N LYS A 22 -2.35 -9.06 18.11
CA LYS A 22 -1.04 -8.54 17.77
C LYS A 22 -1.04 -7.12 18.31
N ASP A 23 -0.14 -6.81 19.25
CA ASP A 23 0.06 -5.46 19.74
C ASP A 23 0.42 -4.57 18.55
N CYS A 24 -0.57 -3.86 18.01
CA CYS A 24 -0.35 -2.90 16.95
C CYS A 24 0.22 -1.62 17.58
N VAL A 25 1.40 -1.22 17.14
CA VAL A 25 2.04 0.04 17.52
C VAL A 25 1.44 1.21 16.73
N PHE A 26 0.98 0.92 15.50
CA PHE A 26 0.31 1.87 14.62
C PHE A 26 -1.21 1.61 14.54
N ASN A 27 -1.94 2.62 14.03
CA ASN A 27 -3.37 2.49 13.76
C ASN A 27 -3.60 1.55 12.56
N ASN A 28 -4.21 0.39 12.85
CA ASN A 28 -4.49 -0.68 11.89
C ASN A 28 -5.83 -0.54 11.15
N ASP A 29 -6.53 0.58 11.33
CA ASP A 29 -7.72 0.92 10.53
C ASP A 29 -7.33 1.41 9.13
N TYR A 30 -6.83 0.48 8.31
CA TYR A 30 -6.46 0.77 6.92
C TYR A 30 -7.61 1.41 6.14
N LYS A 31 -8.84 0.93 6.34
CA LYS A 31 -10.00 1.44 5.62
C LYS A 31 -10.29 2.89 6.00
N GLY A 32 -10.37 3.20 7.29
CA GLY A 32 -10.66 4.55 7.77
C GLY A 32 -9.55 5.53 7.39
N LEU A 33 -8.28 5.17 7.61
CA LEU A 33 -7.12 6.00 7.28
C LEU A 33 -7.00 6.27 5.77
N THR A 34 -7.20 5.25 4.94
CA THR A 34 -7.19 5.40 3.48
C THR A 34 -8.36 6.25 3.01
N THR A 35 -9.57 6.00 3.53
CA THR A 35 -10.78 6.77 3.18
C THR A 35 -10.65 8.24 3.55
N GLU A 36 -10.15 8.54 4.76
CA GLU A 36 -9.93 9.91 5.22
C GLU A 36 -8.92 10.64 4.31
N TRP A 37 -7.81 9.99 3.99
CA TRP A 37 -6.79 10.53 3.10
C TRP A 37 -7.33 10.81 1.70
N LEU A 38 -8.02 9.86 1.07
CA LEU A 38 -8.61 10.04 -0.25
C LEU A 38 -9.69 11.13 -0.27
N THR A 39 -10.50 11.21 0.78
CA THR A 39 -11.53 12.26 0.92
C THR A 39 -10.91 13.65 0.96
N LYS A 40 -9.80 13.84 1.70
CA LYS A 40 -9.04 15.11 1.73
C LYS A 40 -8.48 15.48 0.36
N LEU A 41 -8.17 14.49 -0.48
CA LEU A 41 -7.72 14.68 -1.87
C LEU A 41 -8.88 14.85 -2.86
N GLY A 42 -10.14 14.83 -2.42
CA GLY A 42 -11.32 14.90 -3.29
C GLY A 42 -11.58 13.63 -4.11
N LYS A 43 -10.96 12.49 -3.75
CA LYS A 43 -11.12 11.20 -4.41
C LYS A 43 -12.16 10.36 -3.65
N THR A 44 -13.44 10.54 -3.98
CA THR A 44 -14.54 9.85 -3.28
C THR A 44 -15.11 8.65 -4.06
N ASP A 45 -14.79 8.54 -5.34
CA ASP A 45 -15.21 7.41 -6.19
C ASP A 45 -14.13 6.33 -6.21
N PHE A 46 -14.24 5.37 -5.30
CA PHE A 46 -13.35 4.21 -5.20
C PHE A 46 -14.08 3.00 -4.63
N HIS A 47 -13.57 1.81 -4.93
CA HIS A 47 -14.02 0.55 -4.34
C HIS A 47 -13.06 0.12 -3.23
N TRP A 48 -13.57 -0.29 -2.07
CA TRP A 48 -12.71 -0.84 -1.01
C TRP A 48 -12.60 -2.36 -1.15
N ASN A 49 -11.38 -2.86 -1.33
CA ASN A 49 -11.05 -4.28 -1.34
C ASN A 49 -10.53 -4.71 0.04
N ALA A 50 -11.34 -5.48 0.77
CA ALA A 50 -11.00 -5.96 2.10
C ALA A 50 -9.93 -7.05 2.11
N ASP A 51 -9.78 -7.81 1.02
CA ASP A 51 -8.81 -8.90 0.94
C ASP A 51 -7.37 -8.35 0.82
N SER A 52 -7.20 -7.23 0.11
CA SER A 52 -5.92 -6.55 -0.06
C SER A 52 -5.69 -5.38 0.90
N ASN A 53 -6.71 -4.95 1.65
CA ASN A 53 -6.71 -3.71 2.44
C ASN A 53 -6.35 -2.47 1.59
N GLN A 54 -6.91 -2.37 0.39
CA GLN A 54 -6.65 -1.28 -0.54
C GLN A 54 -7.96 -0.69 -1.06
N ALA A 55 -7.91 0.61 -1.36
CA ALA A 55 -8.92 1.24 -2.21
C ALA A 55 -8.48 1.13 -3.69
N GLU A 56 -9.44 0.82 -4.55
CA GLU A 56 -9.28 0.68 -6.00
C GLU A 56 -10.01 1.82 -6.71
N ILE A 57 -9.27 2.59 -7.50
CA ILE A 57 -9.78 3.70 -8.31
C ILE A 57 -9.64 3.27 -9.77
N TYR A 58 -10.77 3.05 -10.44
CA TYR A 58 -10.79 2.60 -11.84
C TYR A 58 -10.73 3.77 -12.80
N SER A 59 -9.84 3.69 -13.80
CA SER A 59 -9.74 4.67 -14.88
C SER A 59 -9.63 3.95 -16.21
N LYS A 60 -10.76 3.74 -16.87
CA LYS A 60 -10.87 2.97 -18.13
C LYS A 60 -10.28 1.56 -17.96
N GLN A 61 -9.10 1.32 -18.53
CA GLN A 61 -8.40 0.04 -18.55
C GLN A 61 -7.29 -0.06 -17.49
N ASP A 62 -7.03 1.05 -16.79
CA ASP A 62 -6.01 1.17 -15.77
C ASP A 62 -6.69 1.19 -14.39
N THR A 63 -5.94 0.80 -13.36
CA THR A 63 -6.45 0.80 -11.99
C THR A 63 -5.38 1.31 -11.04
N ILE A 64 -5.78 2.21 -10.14
CA ILE A 64 -4.92 2.70 -9.06
C ILE A 64 -5.35 2.01 -7.76
N PHE A 65 -4.40 1.34 -7.12
CA PHE A 65 -4.54 0.73 -5.81
C PHE A 65 -3.83 1.61 -4.80
N VAL A 66 -4.51 1.96 -3.73
CA VAL A 66 -3.96 2.83 -2.69
C VAL A 66 -4.24 2.29 -1.30
N SER A 67 -3.27 2.44 -0.41
CA SER A 67 -3.44 2.12 1.00
C SER A 67 -2.67 3.08 1.88
N LYS A 68 -3.24 3.31 3.06
CA LYS A 68 -2.64 4.05 4.15
C LYS A 68 -3.01 3.38 5.46
N GLY A 69 -2.03 2.98 6.26
CA GLY A 69 -2.26 2.30 7.53
C GLY A 69 -1.11 1.39 7.94
N GLY A 70 -1.21 0.82 9.13
CA GLY A 70 -0.14 0.01 9.69
C GLY A 70 -0.50 -0.71 10.97
N CYS A 71 0.23 -1.77 11.32
CA CYS A 71 0.10 -2.39 12.65
C CYS A 71 1.45 -2.42 13.36
N VAL A 72 2.39 -3.26 12.89
CA VAL A 72 3.78 -3.23 13.37
C VAL A 72 4.60 -2.17 12.63
N HIS A 73 4.24 -1.91 11.38
CA HIS A 73 4.85 -0.90 10.52
C HIS A 73 3.75 -0.08 9.87
N PHE A 74 4.04 1.18 9.54
CA PHE A 74 3.11 2.08 8.87
C PHE A 74 3.49 2.27 7.41
N GLY A 75 2.51 2.11 6.51
CA GLY A 75 2.70 2.25 5.07
C GLY A 75 1.76 3.27 4.46
N ILE A 76 2.27 3.99 3.46
CA ILE A 76 1.47 4.73 2.48
C ILE A 76 1.91 4.23 1.12
N SER A 77 0.98 3.78 0.29
CA SER A 77 1.27 3.20 -1.03
C SER A 77 0.29 3.68 -2.09
N VAL A 78 0.82 3.97 -3.28
CA VAL A 78 0.09 4.24 -4.51
C VAL A 78 0.66 3.36 -5.60
N GLU A 79 -0.16 2.48 -6.15
CA GLU A 79 0.19 1.56 -7.23
C GLU A 79 -0.72 1.82 -8.43
N LEU A 80 -0.15 2.13 -9.60
CA LEU A 80 -0.89 2.21 -10.86
C LEU A 80 -0.55 1.00 -11.72
N ARG A 81 -1.57 0.25 -12.12
CA ARG A 81 -1.48 -0.85 -13.07
C ARG A 81 -1.95 -0.41 -14.45
N LEU A 82 -1.09 -0.59 -15.44
CA LEU A 82 -1.31 -0.21 -16.84
C LEU A 82 -1.42 -1.46 -17.72
N SER A 83 -2.58 -1.64 -18.35
CA SER A 83 -2.91 -2.85 -19.12
C SER A 83 -2.38 -2.82 -20.57
N GLU A 84 -2.36 -1.66 -21.23
CA GLU A 84 -1.98 -1.53 -22.64
C GLU A 84 -0.94 -0.43 -22.90
N ASP A 85 -0.08 -0.16 -21.92
CA ASP A 85 0.98 0.82 -22.11
C ASP A 85 2.01 0.33 -23.17
N PRO A 86 2.48 1.17 -24.12
CA PRO A 86 3.47 0.77 -25.12
C PRO A 86 4.93 0.99 -24.69
N HIS A 87 5.22 1.75 -23.63
CA HIS A 87 6.57 2.17 -23.25
C HIS A 87 7.35 1.07 -22.54
N THR A 88 8.64 0.89 -22.84
CA THR A 88 9.44 -0.11 -22.12
C THR A 88 9.61 0.30 -20.64
N ILE A 89 9.78 -0.65 -19.72
CA ILE A 89 10.06 -0.32 -18.31
C ILE A 89 11.36 0.48 -18.12
N ASN A 90 12.23 0.53 -19.14
CA ASN A 90 13.49 1.27 -19.13
C ASN A 90 13.35 2.75 -19.56
N ASP A 91 12.17 3.17 -20.02
CA ASP A 91 11.89 4.56 -20.41
C ASP A 91 11.78 5.47 -19.18
N SER A 92 12.93 5.90 -18.67
CA SER A 92 13.01 6.60 -17.38
C SER A 92 12.26 7.92 -17.38
N GLU A 93 12.30 8.68 -18.48
CA GLU A 93 11.57 9.94 -18.60
C GLU A 93 10.06 9.71 -18.51
N TYR A 94 9.54 8.71 -19.23
CA TYR A 94 8.13 8.34 -19.16
C TYR A 94 7.71 7.95 -17.73
N TRP A 95 8.47 7.07 -17.08
CA TRP A 95 8.13 6.57 -15.75
C TRP A 95 8.26 7.63 -14.66
N LEU A 96 9.25 8.51 -14.74
CA LEU A 96 9.37 9.64 -13.82
C LEU A 96 8.22 10.64 -14.00
N ASN A 97 7.76 10.89 -15.23
CA ASN A 97 6.58 11.72 -15.48
C ASN A 97 5.30 11.08 -14.92
N LYS A 98 5.14 9.76 -15.04
CA LYS A 98 4.03 9.02 -14.37
C LYS A 98 4.14 9.10 -12.85
N ALA A 99 5.33 8.91 -12.29
CA ALA A 99 5.58 9.04 -10.87
C ALA A 99 5.25 10.44 -10.36
N LEU A 100 5.63 11.49 -11.10
CA LEU A 100 5.32 12.88 -10.76
C LEU A 100 3.82 13.15 -10.74
N THR A 101 3.09 12.57 -11.69
CA THR A 101 1.62 12.66 -11.75
C THR A 101 1.01 12.02 -10.50
N LEU A 102 1.40 10.79 -10.18
CA LEU A 102 0.93 10.09 -8.99
C LEU A 102 1.31 10.82 -7.70
N ALA A 103 2.55 11.30 -7.59
CA ALA A 103 3.02 12.04 -6.42
C ALA A 103 2.24 13.34 -6.22
N THR A 104 1.84 14.00 -7.30
CA THR A 104 1.00 15.20 -7.25
C THR A 104 -0.43 14.85 -6.85
N ASP A 105 -1.03 13.83 -7.48
CA ASP A 105 -2.43 13.45 -7.27
C ASP A 105 -2.70 12.89 -5.88
N PHE A 106 -1.68 12.30 -5.24
CA PHE A 106 -1.77 11.65 -3.93
C PHE A 106 -1.00 12.37 -2.83
N ASP A 107 -0.53 13.59 -3.09
CA ASP A 107 0.18 14.46 -2.14
C ASP A 107 1.47 13.86 -1.53
N PHE A 108 2.22 13.07 -2.32
CA PHE A 108 3.58 12.66 -1.97
C PHE A 108 4.55 13.82 -2.25
N LYS A 109 4.48 14.87 -1.42
CA LYS A 109 5.21 16.14 -1.62
C LYS A 109 6.70 15.96 -1.82
N TYR A 110 7.32 15.09 -1.03
CA TYR A 110 8.75 14.86 -1.11
C TYR A 110 9.16 14.14 -2.41
N TYR A 111 8.39 13.13 -2.84
CA TYR A 111 8.60 12.47 -4.13
C TYR A 111 8.49 13.47 -5.28
N LYS A 112 7.43 14.29 -5.26
CA LYS A 112 7.22 15.34 -6.24
C LYS A 112 8.44 16.27 -6.33
N LYS A 113 8.93 16.75 -5.18
CA LYS A 113 10.11 17.61 -5.09
C LYS A 113 11.34 16.92 -5.72
N MET A 114 11.66 15.70 -5.29
CA MET A 114 12.86 14.99 -5.74
C MET A 114 12.82 14.68 -7.24
N ILE A 115 11.66 14.34 -7.81
CA ILE A 115 11.50 14.15 -9.25
C ILE A 115 11.70 15.48 -10.01
N GLN A 116 11.10 16.58 -9.52
CA GLN A 116 11.21 17.90 -10.16
C GLN A 116 12.63 18.49 -10.12
N GLU A 117 13.38 18.20 -9.06
CA GLU A 117 14.77 18.61 -8.89
C GLU A 117 15.75 17.66 -9.61
N ASN A 118 15.25 16.59 -10.23
CA ASN A 118 16.04 15.53 -10.85
C ASN A 118 17.03 14.86 -9.88
N SER A 119 16.62 14.76 -8.61
CA SER A 119 17.38 14.21 -7.48
C SER A 119 17.01 12.74 -7.22
N VAL A 120 16.71 11.99 -8.28
CA VAL A 120 16.32 10.57 -8.20
C VAL A 120 17.38 9.70 -8.86
N ASN A 121 17.85 8.69 -8.15
CA ASN A 121 18.90 7.80 -8.65
C ASN A 121 18.29 6.51 -9.18
N ARG A 122 18.51 6.21 -10.47
CA ARG A 122 18.08 4.94 -11.03
C ARG A 122 19.00 3.82 -10.55
N VAL A 123 18.43 2.82 -9.89
CA VAL A 123 19.11 1.62 -9.44
C VAL A 123 18.50 0.43 -10.19
N GLU A 124 19.31 -0.30 -10.96
CA GLU A 124 18.83 -1.51 -11.62
C GLU A 124 19.08 -2.71 -10.71
N ASN A 125 18.00 -3.30 -10.18
CA ASN A 125 18.11 -4.46 -9.29
C ASN A 125 17.81 -5.80 -10.00
N LYS A 126 16.95 -5.82 -11.04
CA LYS A 126 16.55 -7.06 -11.75
C LYS A 126 16.08 -6.78 -13.19
N LYS A 127 16.08 -7.80 -14.04
CA LYS A 127 15.68 -7.70 -15.47
C LYS A 127 14.29 -7.10 -15.73
N ASN A 128 13.35 -7.28 -14.80
CA ASN A 128 11.96 -6.83 -14.94
C ASN A 128 11.58 -5.69 -13.99
N ILE A 129 12.54 -5.17 -13.22
CA ILE A 129 12.30 -4.14 -12.21
C ILE A 129 13.28 -2.99 -12.43
N VAL A 130 12.74 -1.80 -12.62
CA VAL A 130 13.49 -0.55 -12.56
C VAL A 130 13.14 0.14 -11.25
N TRP A 131 14.17 0.53 -10.50
CA TRP A 131 14.02 1.24 -9.24
C TRP A 131 14.55 2.66 -9.39
N PHE A 132 13.85 3.64 -8.86
CA PHE A 132 14.38 4.97 -8.61
C PHE A 132 14.42 5.20 -7.11
N GLU A 133 15.62 5.29 -6.58
CA GLU A 133 15.86 5.62 -5.19
C GLU A 133 15.58 7.10 -4.96
N ILE A 134 14.92 7.37 -3.85
CA ILE A 134 14.67 8.71 -3.33
C ILE A 134 15.43 8.76 -2.01
N GLU A 135 16.34 9.72 -1.85
CA GLU A 135 17.09 9.84 -0.59
C GLU A 135 16.13 10.11 0.59
N ASP A 136 16.47 9.65 1.78
CA ASP A 136 15.72 10.01 2.99
C ASP A 136 16.11 11.42 3.46
N ASP A 137 15.15 12.35 3.56
CA ASP A 137 15.41 13.70 4.08
C ASP A 137 15.34 13.80 5.60
N ASN A 138 14.89 12.76 6.29
CA ASN A 138 14.73 12.76 7.73
C ASN A 138 15.06 11.41 8.38
N LEU A 139 16.36 11.17 8.60
CA LEU A 139 16.89 9.98 9.28
C LEU A 139 16.33 9.71 10.69
N ALA A 140 15.53 10.63 11.27
CA ALA A 140 14.92 10.49 12.58
C ALA A 140 13.46 9.99 12.57
N ASP A 141 12.79 9.89 11.40
CA ASP A 141 11.37 9.48 11.32
C ASP A 141 11.14 7.97 11.14
N ASN A 142 12.20 7.17 11.30
CA ASN A 142 12.21 5.71 11.09
C ASN A 142 11.72 5.28 9.70
N LEU A 143 11.81 6.14 8.68
CA LEU A 143 11.60 5.74 7.29
C LEU A 143 12.60 4.65 6.94
N TYR A 144 12.06 3.48 6.62
CA TYR A 144 12.86 2.30 6.26
C TYR A 144 12.94 2.15 4.74
N TYR A 145 11.93 2.64 4.02
CA TYR A 145 11.85 2.47 2.58
C TYR A 145 11.06 3.58 1.89
N ASN A 146 11.69 4.17 0.88
CA ASN A 146 11.12 5.12 -0.08
C ASN A 146 11.71 4.89 -1.47
N GLY A 147 10.88 5.01 -2.50
CA GLY A 147 11.33 4.99 -3.88
C GLY A 147 10.20 4.68 -4.85
N ILE A 148 10.55 4.71 -6.13
CA ILE A 148 9.63 4.47 -7.24
C ILE A 148 10.00 3.11 -7.86
N GLU A 149 9.09 2.15 -7.78
CA GLU A 149 9.24 0.85 -8.44
C GLU A 149 8.50 0.86 -9.77
N ILE A 150 9.17 0.43 -10.84
CA ILE A 150 8.53 0.07 -12.11
C ILE A 150 8.75 -1.42 -12.34
N ASN A 151 7.68 -2.19 -12.43
CA ASN A 151 7.73 -3.63 -12.62
C ASN A 151 6.90 -4.06 -13.84
N LEU A 152 7.35 -5.12 -14.51
CA LEU A 152 6.55 -5.85 -15.49
C LEU A 152 6.00 -7.13 -14.85
N GLU A 153 4.71 -7.11 -14.49
CA GLU A 153 3.99 -8.24 -13.90
C GLU A 153 3.13 -8.92 -14.96
N MET A 154 3.60 -10.09 -15.42
CA MET A 154 3.03 -10.80 -16.56
C MET A 154 3.03 -9.95 -17.84
N LYS A 155 1.93 -9.24 -18.10
CA LYS A 155 1.76 -8.31 -19.24
C LYS A 155 1.32 -6.90 -18.79
N THR A 156 1.22 -6.68 -17.48
CA THR A 156 0.82 -5.41 -16.89
C THR A 156 2.07 -4.67 -16.42
N LYS A 157 2.16 -3.39 -16.72
CA LYS A 157 3.22 -2.54 -16.14
C LYS A 157 2.67 -1.91 -14.88
N VAL A 158 3.46 -1.99 -13.82
CA VAL A 158 3.08 -1.53 -12.50
C VAL A 158 4.08 -0.46 -12.08
N ILE A 159 3.58 0.70 -11.68
CA ILE A 159 4.37 1.74 -11.02
C ILE A 159 3.89 1.91 -9.59
N ARG A 160 4.82 1.87 -8.62
CA ARG A 160 4.54 2.02 -7.19
C ARG A 160 5.32 3.18 -6.59
N LEU A 161 4.64 3.99 -5.79
CA LEU A 161 5.22 4.96 -4.86
C LEU A 161 4.86 4.51 -3.45
N SER A 162 5.83 4.32 -2.57
CA SER A 162 5.56 3.77 -1.25
C SER A 162 6.50 4.31 -0.18
N GLN A 163 5.94 4.76 0.93
CA GLN A 163 6.66 5.13 2.14
C GLN A 163 6.36 4.10 3.22
N TYR A 164 7.40 3.59 3.88
CA TYR A 164 7.27 2.59 4.94
C TYR A 164 8.09 2.97 6.16
N TYR A 165 7.43 3.00 7.31
CA TYR A 165 7.95 3.47 8.59
C TYR A 165 7.94 2.34 9.64
N ASN A 166 9.01 2.28 10.44
CA ASN A 166 9.15 1.33 11.55
C ASN A 166 8.77 1.93 12.91
#